data_AF-A0A397CBC6-F1
#
_entry.id   AF-A0A397CBC6-F1
#
_cell.length_a   1.000
_cell.length_b   1.000
_cell.length_c   1.000
_cell.angle_alpha   90.00
_cell.angle_beta   90.00
_cell.angle_gamma   90.00
#
_symmetry.space_group_name_H-M   'P 1'
#
loop_
_entity.id
_entity.type
_entity.pdbx_description
1 polymer ?
#
loop_
_entity_poly.entity_id
_entity_poly.type
_entity_poly.pdbx_seq_one_letter_code
_entity_poly.pdbx_strand_id
1 'polypeptide(L)'
;MAKHHPDLIMCRKQPGIAIGRLCEKDDGKCVICDSYVKPQTLVRVCDECNYGTFQGRCVICGGTILRMKKTDVKPKKKTPSLKNKIRNLERFLKKDTLPEDMRLAKEEELKELQRQTEGKQEEDKSREITLKYKKVRFFDRRRLMRSLKKLKRQLDAVASNEADNASEIEKEFQQAKEDMMYVYYYPKGERYINLFPEAKKPHSNEDLARQTTLKKAALKAFKKDADHTAFDQYCFNDDDAPVDDTKKVEKKRKVGKDGKPKRKEKRRKSNTERVNVVADMDDAVAGAGGEDDFFL
;
A
#
# COMPACT_ATOMS: atom_id res chain seq x y z
N MET A 1 -28.51 35.86 16.91
CA MET A 1 -28.42 37.17 16.24
C MET A 1 -26.96 37.54 16.28
N ALA A 2 -26.35 37.91 15.15
CA ALA A 2 -25.01 38.47 15.17
C ALA A 2 -25.07 39.71 16.06
N LYS A 3 -24.20 39.82 17.07
CA LYS A 3 -24.39 40.81 18.15
C LYS A 3 -24.30 42.24 17.62
N HIS A 4 -23.61 42.41 16.49
CA HIS A 4 -23.33 43.68 15.84
C HIS A 4 -24.34 44.08 14.76
N HIS A 5 -25.19 43.15 14.29
CA HIS A 5 -26.15 43.41 13.24
C HIS A 5 -27.51 42.78 13.58
N PRO A 6 -28.42 43.54 14.24
CA PRO A 6 -29.70 43.02 14.72
C PRO A 6 -30.63 42.60 13.58
N ASP A 7 -30.46 43.15 12.37
CA ASP A 7 -31.30 42.88 11.21
C ASP A 7 -30.99 41.54 10.53
N LEU A 8 -29.85 40.89 10.85
CA LEU A 8 -29.51 39.60 10.26
C LEU A 8 -30.26 38.44 10.92
N ILE A 9 -31.05 37.75 10.10
CA ILE A 9 -31.84 36.57 10.50
C ILE A 9 -31.06 35.28 10.15
N MET A 10 -30.93 34.39 11.13
CA MET A 10 -30.31 33.07 10.95
C MET A 10 -31.33 32.08 10.35
N CYS A 11 -30.87 31.17 9.49
CA CYS A 11 -31.71 30.17 8.83
C CYS A 11 -32.51 29.27 9.81
N ARG A 12 -31.90 28.79 10.91
CA ARG A 12 -32.51 27.95 11.96
C ARG A 12 -33.19 26.65 11.48
N LYS A 13 -32.98 26.21 10.24
CA LYS A 13 -33.37 24.87 9.77
C LYS A 13 -32.55 23.76 10.42
N GLN A 14 -33.03 22.53 10.34
CA GLN A 14 -32.33 21.36 10.87
C GLN A 14 -30.91 21.25 10.27
N PRO A 15 -29.85 21.14 11.10
CA PRO A 15 -28.48 21.07 10.59
C PRO A 15 -28.24 19.73 9.88
N GLY A 16 -27.64 19.79 8.70
CA GLY A 16 -27.27 18.61 7.92
C GLY A 16 -25.88 18.08 8.28
N ILE A 17 -25.30 17.29 7.38
CA ILE A 17 -23.97 16.69 7.57
C ILE A 17 -22.85 17.69 7.24
N ALA A 18 -23.18 18.72 6.44
CA ALA A 18 -22.22 19.69 5.93
C ALA A 18 -21.61 20.57 7.03
N ILE A 19 -20.28 20.68 7.03
CA ILE A 19 -19.53 21.54 7.95
C ILE A 19 -19.52 22.97 7.40
N GLY A 20 -19.95 23.92 8.24
CA GLY A 20 -19.91 25.35 7.95
C GLY A 20 -18.47 25.86 7.86
N ARG A 21 -18.23 26.81 6.96
CA ARG A 21 -16.91 27.40 6.75
C ARG A 21 -16.95 28.90 6.91
N LEU A 22 -15.82 29.50 7.30
CA LEU A 22 -15.65 30.95 7.40
C LEU A 22 -14.60 31.39 6.38
N CYS A 23 -14.76 32.61 5.87
CA CYS A 23 -13.76 33.24 5.00
C CYS A 23 -12.61 33.82 5.84
N GLU A 24 -11.51 34.22 5.20
CA GLU A 24 -10.34 34.79 5.86
C GLU A 24 -10.66 36.04 6.72
N LYS A 25 -11.69 36.81 6.37
CA LYS A 25 -12.12 38.00 7.13
C LYS A 25 -12.86 37.66 8.41
N ASP A 26 -13.44 36.47 8.46
CA ASP A 26 -14.26 35.99 9.58
C ASP A 26 -13.61 34.81 10.29
N ASP A 27 -12.34 34.53 9.99
CA ASP A 27 -11.64 33.38 10.55
C ASP A 27 -11.54 33.48 12.07
N GLY A 28 -11.78 32.36 12.75
CA GLY A 28 -11.83 32.28 14.20
C GLY A 28 -13.04 32.91 14.90
N LYS A 29 -13.96 33.59 14.19
CA LYS A 29 -15.16 34.16 14.81
C LYS A 29 -16.20 33.08 15.12
N CYS A 30 -16.78 33.13 16.32
CA CYS A 30 -17.96 32.33 16.65
C CYS A 30 -19.20 32.86 15.90
N VAL A 31 -19.93 31.99 15.21
CA VAL A 31 -21.14 32.33 14.43
C VAL A 31 -22.33 32.84 15.26
N ILE A 32 -22.31 32.69 16.59
CA ILE A 32 -23.41 33.12 17.47
C ILE A 32 -23.06 34.40 18.22
N CYS A 33 -21.89 34.46 18.84
CA CYS A 33 -21.49 35.55 19.74
C CYS A 33 -20.35 36.42 19.21
N ASP A 34 -19.86 36.17 18.00
CA ASP A 34 -18.76 36.89 17.35
C ASP A 34 -17.43 36.89 18.14
N SER A 35 -17.29 36.02 19.15
CA SER A 35 -16.06 35.88 19.94
C SER A 35 -14.99 35.05 19.23
N TYR A 36 -13.72 35.44 19.37
CA TYR A 36 -12.58 34.73 18.78
C TYR A 36 -11.95 33.65 19.69
N VAL A 37 -12.50 33.46 20.89
CA VAL A 37 -11.83 32.71 21.96
C VAL A 37 -12.66 31.49 22.34
N LYS A 38 -11.98 30.38 22.67
CA LYS A 38 -12.58 29.11 23.15
C LYS A 38 -13.56 28.44 22.14
N PRO A 39 -13.11 28.02 20.95
CA PRO A 39 -13.94 27.20 20.06
C PRO A 39 -14.23 25.83 20.70
N GLN A 40 -15.50 25.43 20.75
CA GLN A 40 -15.93 24.17 21.36
C GLN A 40 -16.51 23.19 20.33
N THR A 41 -17.51 23.63 19.57
CA THR A 41 -18.31 22.79 18.67
C THR A 41 -18.14 23.20 17.22
N LEU A 42 -18.10 22.21 16.32
CA LEU A 42 -18.09 22.45 14.88
C LEU A 42 -19.49 22.89 14.41
N VAL A 43 -19.52 23.92 13.57
CA VAL A 43 -20.77 24.43 12.99
C VAL A 43 -21.22 23.51 11.86
N ARG A 44 -22.49 23.12 11.87
CA ARG A 44 -23.14 22.37 10.79
C ARG A 44 -24.23 23.21 10.14
N VAL A 45 -24.32 23.11 8.82
CA VAL A 45 -25.23 23.91 7.99
C VAL A 45 -26.33 22.99 7.44
N CYS A 46 -27.55 23.49 7.29
CA CYS A 46 -28.64 22.72 6.68
C CYS A 46 -28.34 22.43 5.20
N ASP A 47 -29.01 21.42 4.63
CA ASP A 47 -28.70 20.95 3.27
C ASP A 47 -29.05 21.99 2.21
N GLU A 48 -30.08 22.80 2.43
CA GLU A 48 -30.44 23.90 1.52
C GLU A 48 -29.37 25.01 1.48
N CYS A 49 -28.83 25.40 2.63
CA CYS A 49 -27.76 26.40 2.69
C CYS A 49 -26.41 25.87 2.17
N ASN A 50 -26.28 24.55 2.00
CA ASN A 50 -25.12 23.91 1.38
C ASN A 50 -25.46 23.28 0.00
N TYR A 51 -26.41 23.85 -0.73
CA TYR A 51 -26.78 23.40 -2.06
C TYR A 51 -26.16 24.25 -3.18
N GLY A 52 -25.67 23.60 -4.24
CA GLY A 52 -25.19 24.25 -5.46
C GLY A 52 -24.15 25.35 -5.23
N THR A 53 -24.48 26.58 -5.65
CA THR A 53 -23.60 27.76 -5.57
C THR A 53 -23.41 28.31 -4.16
N PHE A 54 -24.17 27.81 -3.17
CA PHE A 54 -24.01 28.14 -1.75
C PHE A 54 -22.97 27.26 -1.04
N GLN A 55 -22.50 26.20 -1.69
CA GLN A 55 -21.46 25.33 -1.15
C GLN A 55 -20.15 26.10 -0.89
N GLY A 56 -19.64 25.97 0.34
CA GLY A 56 -18.36 26.57 0.72
C GLY A 56 -18.39 28.10 0.79
N ARG A 57 -19.56 28.71 1.02
CA ARG A 57 -19.66 30.12 1.40
C ARG A 57 -19.37 30.33 2.88
N CYS A 58 -18.97 31.54 3.24
CA CYS A 58 -18.82 31.96 4.63
C CYS A 58 -20.18 31.95 5.33
N VAL A 59 -20.27 31.29 6.50
CA VAL A 59 -21.52 31.25 7.29
C VAL A 59 -21.92 32.64 7.82
N ILE A 60 -20.96 33.56 8.02
CA ILE A 60 -21.22 34.89 8.58
C ILE A 60 -21.55 35.91 7.47
N CYS A 61 -20.67 36.10 6.50
CA CYS A 61 -20.85 37.13 5.47
C CYS A 61 -21.44 36.63 4.14
N GLY A 62 -21.66 35.33 3.97
CA GLY A 62 -22.12 34.75 2.69
C GLY A 62 -21.11 34.87 1.54
N GLY A 63 -19.92 35.44 1.80
CA GLY A 63 -18.85 35.60 0.82
C GLY A 63 -18.40 34.24 0.30
N THR A 64 -18.10 34.16 -0.99
CA THR A 64 -17.46 32.96 -1.56
C THR A 64 -16.09 32.82 -0.90
N ILE A 65 -15.85 31.69 -0.23
CA ILE A 65 -14.51 31.35 0.21
C ILE A 65 -13.77 31.09 -1.08
N LEU A 66 -13.00 32.09 -1.54
CA LEU A 66 -12.22 32.02 -2.77
C LEU A 66 -11.41 30.72 -2.70
N ARG A 67 -11.90 29.71 -3.43
CA ARG A 67 -11.22 28.44 -3.65
C ARG A 67 -9.81 28.77 -4.09
N MET A 68 -8.84 28.54 -3.20
CA MET A 68 -7.50 28.07 -3.50
C MET A 68 -6.90 28.59 -4.83
N LYS A 69 -6.89 29.91 -5.07
CA LYS A 69 -6.14 30.50 -6.19
C LYS A 69 -4.64 30.67 -5.90
N LYS A 70 -4.18 30.29 -4.69
CA LYS A 70 -2.78 30.39 -4.26
C LYS A 70 -2.10 29.04 -4.01
N THR A 71 -2.39 28.03 -4.83
CA THR A 71 -1.38 26.99 -5.08
C THR A 71 -0.96 27.11 -6.54
N ASP A 72 0.21 27.69 -6.79
CA ASP A 72 0.85 27.81 -8.12
C ASP A 72 1.18 26.45 -8.78
N VAL A 73 0.64 25.34 -8.27
CA VAL A 73 0.79 24.01 -8.84
C VAL A 73 -0.36 23.81 -9.82
N LYS A 74 -0.12 24.14 -11.10
CA LYS A 74 -1.00 23.73 -12.19
C LYS A 74 -1.29 22.22 -12.07
N PRO A 75 -2.55 21.76 -12.17
CA PRO A 75 -2.86 20.34 -12.11
C PRO A 75 -2.08 19.63 -13.23
N LYS A 76 -1.30 18.61 -12.87
CA LYS A 76 -0.52 17.83 -13.85
C LYS A 76 -1.48 17.20 -14.85
N LYS A 77 -1.21 17.35 -16.14
CA LYS A 77 -1.99 16.70 -17.21
C LYS A 77 -1.98 15.19 -16.98
N LYS A 78 -3.15 14.54 -17.04
CA LYS A 78 -3.29 13.10 -16.86
C LYS A 78 -2.63 12.39 -18.05
N THR A 79 -1.63 11.54 -17.80
CA THR A 79 -1.06 10.65 -18.83
C THR A 79 -2.01 9.48 -19.09
N PRO A 80 -2.31 9.12 -20.36
CA PRO A 80 -3.22 8.01 -20.65
C PRO A 80 -2.62 6.66 -20.20
N SER A 81 -3.47 5.78 -19.68
CA SER A 81 -3.12 4.40 -19.29
C SER A 81 -2.59 3.59 -20.47
N LEU A 82 -1.73 2.59 -20.22
CA LEU A 82 -1.22 1.70 -21.27
C LEU A 82 -2.33 1.02 -22.07
N LYS A 83 -3.41 0.58 -21.39
CA LYS A 83 -4.59 0.01 -22.06
C LYS A 83 -5.29 1.01 -22.98
N ASN A 84 -5.25 2.31 -22.66
CA ASN A 84 -5.82 3.35 -23.52
C ASN A 84 -4.91 3.61 -24.72
N LYS A 85 -3.59 3.57 -24.53
CA LYS A 85 -2.62 3.68 -25.63
C LYS A 85 -2.78 2.53 -26.64
N ILE A 86 -2.90 1.30 -26.15
CA ILE A 86 -3.15 0.11 -26.99
C ILE A 86 -4.44 0.28 -27.78
N ARG A 87 -5.57 0.55 -27.10
CA ARG A 87 -6.86 0.77 -27.79
C ARG A 87 -6.82 1.91 -28.80
N ASN A 88 -6.09 2.99 -28.52
CA ASN A 88 -5.95 4.10 -29.45
C ASN A 88 -5.10 3.73 -30.67
N LEU A 89 -4.02 2.98 -30.48
CA LEU A 89 -3.17 2.48 -31.58
C LEU A 89 -3.89 1.44 -32.42
N GLU A 90 -4.62 0.49 -31.81
CA GLU A 90 -5.46 -0.47 -32.53
C GLU A 90 -6.51 0.24 -33.38
N ARG A 91 -7.17 1.26 -32.84
CA ARG A 91 -8.11 2.10 -33.60
C ARG A 91 -7.42 2.91 -34.70
N PHE A 92 -6.17 3.32 -34.49
CA PHE A 92 -5.39 4.05 -35.49
C PHE A 92 -4.98 3.14 -36.65
N LEU A 93 -4.56 1.91 -36.36
CA LEU A 93 -4.19 0.88 -37.33
C LEU A 93 -5.39 0.38 -38.15
N LYS A 94 -6.61 0.42 -37.59
CA LYS A 94 -7.86 0.10 -38.29
C LYS A 94 -8.30 1.14 -39.33
N LYS A 95 -7.55 2.22 -39.56
CA LYS A 95 -7.90 3.25 -40.56
C LYS A 95 -7.30 2.89 -41.92
N ASP A 96 -8.15 2.82 -42.94
CA ASP A 96 -7.77 2.37 -44.30
C ASP A 96 -6.91 3.38 -45.10
N THR A 97 -6.69 4.60 -44.58
CA THR A 97 -5.97 5.69 -45.27
C THR A 97 -4.48 5.76 -44.91
N LEU A 98 -3.96 4.77 -44.18
CA LEU A 98 -2.60 4.82 -43.64
C LEU A 98 -1.52 4.25 -44.59
N PRO A 99 -0.46 5.01 -44.89
CA PRO A 99 0.75 4.52 -45.56
C PRO A 99 1.36 3.30 -44.87
N GLU A 100 1.92 2.38 -45.65
CA GLU A 100 2.49 1.10 -45.18
C GLU A 100 3.59 1.31 -44.13
N ASP A 101 4.54 2.21 -44.40
CA ASP A 101 5.67 2.50 -43.50
C ASP A 101 5.21 2.95 -42.11
N MET A 102 4.14 3.77 -42.05
CA MET A 102 3.56 4.22 -40.79
C MET A 102 2.79 3.10 -40.07
N ARG A 103 2.23 2.14 -40.81
CA ARG A 103 1.51 1.01 -40.23
C ARG A 103 2.47 0.08 -39.51
N LEU A 104 3.56 -0.31 -40.16
CA LEU A 104 4.61 -1.14 -39.58
C LEU A 104 5.17 -0.53 -38.28
N ALA A 105 5.52 0.76 -38.30
CA ALA A 105 6.03 1.45 -37.12
C ALA A 105 5.03 1.45 -35.94
N LYS A 106 3.72 1.55 -36.24
CA LYS A 106 2.66 1.58 -35.22
C LYS A 106 2.30 0.19 -34.71
N GLU A 107 2.45 -0.84 -35.55
CA GLU A 107 2.32 -2.24 -35.16
C GLU A 107 3.46 -2.66 -34.22
N GLU A 108 4.69 -2.26 -34.50
CA GLU A 108 5.82 -2.46 -33.58
C GLU A 108 5.61 -1.75 -32.24
N GLU A 109 5.12 -0.50 -32.26
CA GLU A 109 4.77 0.24 -31.06
C GLU A 109 3.67 -0.47 -30.24
N LEU A 110 2.65 -1.00 -30.92
CA LEU A 110 1.57 -1.76 -30.30
C LEU A 110 2.12 -3.04 -29.65
N LYS A 111 2.98 -3.79 -30.34
CA LYS A 111 3.61 -5.01 -29.82
C LYS A 111 4.47 -4.72 -28.59
N GLU A 112 5.21 -3.62 -28.59
CA GLU A 112 5.98 -3.19 -27.42
C GLU A 112 5.06 -2.83 -26.24
N LEU A 113 3.97 -2.12 -26.47
CA LEU A 113 2.99 -1.78 -25.42
C LEU A 113 2.26 -3.01 -24.88
N GLN A 114 2.00 -4.02 -25.72
CA GLN A 114 1.47 -5.32 -25.31
C GLN A 114 2.45 -6.05 -24.40
N ARG A 115 3.74 -6.15 -24.79
CA ARG A 115 4.81 -6.73 -23.96
C ARG A 115 4.92 -6.05 -22.60
N GLN A 116 4.83 -4.72 -22.56
CA GLN A 116 4.83 -3.95 -21.31
C GLN A 116 3.59 -4.24 -20.44
N THR A 117 2.46 -4.56 -21.06
CA THR A 117 1.22 -4.88 -20.34
C THR A 117 1.29 -6.29 -19.77
N GLU A 118 1.79 -7.27 -20.54
CA GLU A 118 2.02 -8.64 -20.10
C GLU A 118 3.01 -8.68 -18.94
N GLY A 119 4.16 -7.99 -19.06
CA GLY A 119 5.14 -7.91 -17.96
C GLY A 119 4.53 -7.34 -16.67
N LYS A 120 3.66 -6.32 -16.77
CA LYS A 120 2.94 -5.81 -15.60
C LYS A 120 1.93 -6.81 -15.03
N GLN A 121 1.21 -7.54 -15.88
CA GLN A 121 0.29 -8.57 -15.42
C GLN A 121 1.01 -9.71 -14.71
N GLU A 122 2.17 -10.14 -15.21
CA GLU A 122 3.03 -11.14 -14.55
C GLU A 122 3.56 -10.65 -13.21
N GLU A 123 4.05 -9.40 -13.16
CA GLU A 123 4.44 -8.76 -11.91
C GLU A 123 3.29 -8.71 -10.91
N ASP A 124 2.10 -8.32 -11.33
CA ASP A 124 0.93 -8.21 -10.46
C ASP A 124 0.47 -9.59 -9.95
N LYS A 125 0.46 -10.62 -10.81
CA LYS A 125 0.25 -12.01 -10.39
C LYS A 125 1.31 -12.45 -9.36
N SER A 126 2.58 -12.12 -9.61
CA SER A 126 3.67 -12.46 -8.67
C SER A 126 3.51 -11.76 -7.31
N ARG A 127 3.00 -10.51 -7.31
CA ARG A 127 2.70 -9.75 -6.09
C ARG A 127 1.51 -10.34 -5.35
N GLU A 128 0.45 -10.70 -6.05
CA GLU A 128 -0.72 -11.35 -5.46
C GLU A 128 -0.34 -12.65 -4.76
N ILE A 129 0.42 -13.51 -5.44
CA ILE A 129 0.96 -14.76 -4.87
C ILE A 129 1.85 -14.45 -3.66
N THR A 130 2.73 -13.46 -3.76
CA THR A 130 3.59 -13.04 -2.64
C THR A 130 2.76 -12.60 -1.45
N LEU A 131 1.71 -11.80 -1.64
CA LEU A 131 0.83 -11.32 -0.57
C LEU A 131 0.03 -12.47 0.05
N LYS A 132 -0.50 -13.38 -0.76
CA LYS A 132 -1.25 -14.57 -0.32
C LYS A 132 -0.42 -15.44 0.62
N TYR A 133 0.83 -15.71 0.27
CA TYR A 133 1.72 -16.58 1.05
C TYR A 133 2.64 -15.85 2.02
N LYS A 134 2.62 -14.50 2.06
CA LYS A 134 3.47 -13.68 2.94
C LYS A 134 3.38 -14.10 4.40
N LYS A 135 2.15 -14.28 4.91
CA LYS A 135 1.89 -14.63 6.31
C LYS A 135 2.38 -16.04 6.64
N VAL A 136 2.17 -16.97 5.72
CA VAL A 136 2.56 -18.37 5.89
C VAL A 136 4.08 -18.51 5.88
N ARG A 137 4.75 -17.89 4.90
CA ARG A 137 6.22 -17.81 4.82
C ARG A 137 6.84 -17.12 6.05
N PHE A 138 6.16 -16.10 6.60
CA PHE A 138 6.59 -15.44 7.83
C PHE A 138 6.59 -16.37 9.04
N PHE A 139 5.56 -17.22 9.20
CA PHE A 139 5.52 -18.19 10.29
C PHE A 139 6.60 -19.26 10.15
N ASP A 140 6.81 -19.78 8.95
CA ASP A 140 7.89 -20.75 8.68
C ASP A 140 9.26 -20.14 9.00
N ARG A 141 9.55 -18.93 8.50
CA ARG A 141 10.77 -18.18 8.83
C ARG A 141 10.94 -18.03 10.34
N ARG A 142 9.88 -17.58 11.03
CA ARG A 142 9.96 -17.32 12.48
C ARG A 142 10.16 -18.61 13.28
N ARG A 143 9.55 -19.72 12.85
CA ARG A 143 9.73 -21.03 13.47
C ARG A 143 11.16 -21.54 13.28
N LEU A 144 11.69 -21.47 12.07
CA LEU A 144 13.07 -21.85 11.76
C LEU A 144 14.08 -20.99 12.52
N MET A 145 13.88 -19.67 12.57
CA MET A 145 14.77 -18.77 13.30
C MET A 145 14.82 -19.11 14.80
N ARG A 146 13.68 -19.41 15.42
CA ARG A 146 13.64 -19.88 16.82
C ARG A 146 14.38 -21.21 16.98
N SER A 147 14.21 -22.13 16.02
CA SER A 147 14.92 -23.42 16.02
C SER A 147 16.42 -23.23 15.91
N LEU A 148 16.90 -22.43 14.96
CA LEU A 148 18.31 -22.09 14.77
C LEU A 148 18.91 -21.45 16.04
N LYS A 149 18.18 -20.52 16.67
CA LYS A 149 18.63 -19.89 17.91
C LYS A 149 18.70 -20.86 19.09
N LYS A 150 17.76 -21.81 19.17
CA LYS A 150 17.75 -22.87 20.21
C LYS A 150 18.91 -23.85 19.99
N LEU A 151 19.04 -24.37 18.78
CA LEU A 151 20.09 -25.33 18.41
C LEU A 151 21.49 -24.73 18.57
N LYS A 152 21.69 -23.47 18.16
CA LYS A 152 22.95 -22.75 18.39
C LYS A 152 23.30 -22.66 19.88
N ARG A 153 22.33 -22.30 20.73
CA ARG A 153 22.53 -22.27 22.20
C ARG A 153 22.84 -23.64 22.78
N GLN A 154 22.19 -24.70 22.26
CA GLN A 154 22.48 -26.07 22.68
C GLN A 154 23.89 -26.49 22.27
N LEU A 155 24.33 -26.10 21.07
CA LEU A 155 25.68 -26.35 20.58
C LEU A 155 26.74 -25.62 21.44
N ASP A 156 26.49 -24.34 21.76
CA ASP A 156 27.36 -23.56 22.64
C ASP A 156 27.44 -24.16 24.06
N ALA A 157 26.33 -24.72 24.57
CA ALA A 157 26.28 -25.36 25.90
C ALA A 157 26.94 -26.75 25.91
N VAL A 158 26.79 -27.54 24.84
CA VAL A 158 27.43 -28.87 24.71
C VAL A 158 28.94 -28.73 24.57
N ALA A 159 29.43 -27.68 23.88
CA ALA A 159 30.86 -27.37 23.82
C ALA A 159 31.50 -27.14 25.21
N SER A 160 30.70 -26.80 26.23
CA SER A 160 31.18 -26.61 27.60
C SER A 160 31.12 -27.86 28.48
N ASN A 161 30.34 -28.89 28.11
CA ASN A 161 30.02 -30.02 28.98
C ASN A 161 30.17 -31.42 28.34
N GLU A 162 30.79 -31.53 27.15
CA GLU A 162 31.06 -32.78 26.38
C GLU A 162 29.95 -33.85 26.48
N ALA A 163 28.97 -33.78 25.58
CA ALA A 163 27.88 -34.76 25.48
C ALA A 163 27.83 -35.42 24.09
N ASP A 164 27.54 -36.73 24.05
CA ASP A 164 27.46 -37.57 22.83
C ASP A 164 26.44 -37.08 21.78
N ASN A 165 25.48 -36.26 22.20
CA ASN A 165 24.42 -35.72 21.34
C ASN A 165 24.88 -34.54 20.45
N ALA A 166 26.15 -34.12 20.54
CA ALA A 166 26.70 -33.01 19.77
C ALA A 166 26.49 -33.19 18.24
N SER A 167 26.80 -34.39 17.72
CA SER A 167 26.72 -34.64 16.28
C SER A 167 25.28 -34.63 15.74
N GLU A 168 24.30 -34.97 16.57
CA GLU A 168 22.88 -34.95 16.20
C GLU A 168 22.36 -33.51 16.17
N ILE A 169 22.73 -32.70 17.17
CA ILE A 169 22.37 -31.28 17.26
C ILE A 169 22.97 -30.50 16.07
N GLU A 170 24.19 -30.82 15.64
CA GLU A 170 24.81 -30.23 14.46
C GLU A 170 24.05 -30.55 13.17
N LYS A 171 23.66 -31.82 12.98
CA LYS A 171 22.87 -32.25 11.82
C LYS A 171 21.51 -31.54 11.78
N GLU A 172 20.83 -31.45 12.93
CA GLU A 172 19.57 -30.71 13.04
C GLU A 172 19.76 -29.22 12.74
N PHE A 173 20.87 -28.63 13.18
CA PHE A 173 21.21 -27.24 12.90
C PHE A 173 21.45 -27.00 11.41
N GLN A 174 22.14 -27.92 10.73
CA GLN A 174 22.36 -27.84 9.29
C GLN A 174 21.05 -28.01 8.51
N GLN A 175 20.20 -28.98 8.87
CA GLN A 175 18.87 -29.13 8.26
C GLN A 175 18.01 -27.87 8.42
N ALA A 176 17.97 -27.29 9.63
CA ALA A 176 17.26 -26.04 9.88
C ALA A 176 17.83 -24.87 9.07
N LYS A 177 19.14 -24.87 8.77
CA LYS A 177 19.77 -23.88 7.91
C LYS A 177 19.36 -24.08 6.46
N GLU A 178 19.36 -25.30 5.94
CA GLU A 178 18.88 -25.62 4.59
C GLU A 178 17.41 -25.24 4.37
N ASP A 179 16.57 -25.52 5.38
CA ASP A 179 15.17 -25.10 5.38
C ASP A 179 15.03 -23.57 5.38
N MET A 180 15.92 -22.84 6.08
CA MET A 180 15.93 -21.38 6.01
C MET A 180 16.35 -20.86 4.63
N MET A 181 17.30 -21.55 3.97
CA MET A 181 17.72 -21.23 2.60
C MET A 181 16.56 -21.41 1.63
N TYR A 182 15.76 -22.46 1.79
CA TYR A 182 14.53 -22.67 1.02
C TYR A 182 13.55 -21.50 1.18
N VAL A 183 13.33 -21.04 2.40
CA VAL A 183 12.43 -19.90 2.66
C VAL A 183 12.97 -18.60 2.07
N TYR A 184 14.29 -18.37 2.08
CA TYR A 184 14.89 -17.14 1.57
C TYR A 184 14.90 -17.09 0.03
N TYR A 185 15.40 -18.15 -0.63
CA TYR A 185 15.59 -18.24 -2.07
C TYR A 185 14.36 -18.71 -2.85
N TYR A 186 13.19 -18.75 -2.21
CA TYR A 186 11.96 -19.18 -2.86
C TYR A 186 11.62 -18.34 -4.11
N PRO A 187 11.35 -18.96 -5.29
CA PRO A 187 10.99 -18.24 -6.50
C PRO A 187 9.78 -17.32 -6.33
N LYS A 188 9.91 -16.05 -6.77
CA LYS A 188 8.79 -15.09 -6.75
C LYS A 188 7.87 -15.40 -7.93
N GLY A 189 6.57 -15.57 -7.66
CA GLY A 189 5.57 -15.90 -8.69
C GLY A 189 5.11 -17.36 -8.67
N GLU A 190 5.74 -18.22 -7.85
CA GLU A 190 5.24 -19.57 -7.62
C GLU A 190 4.46 -19.68 -6.30
N ARG A 191 3.48 -20.57 -6.25
CA ARG A 191 2.74 -20.92 -5.03
C ARG A 191 3.73 -21.47 -4.00
N TYR A 192 3.80 -20.87 -2.82
CA TYR A 192 4.67 -21.34 -1.73
C TYR A 192 4.20 -22.68 -1.16
N ILE A 193 5.15 -23.60 -0.91
CA ILE A 193 4.90 -24.90 -0.27
C ILE A 193 5.47 -24.83 1.15
N ASN A 194 4.61 -25.03 2.14
CA ASN A 194 4.99 -24.84 3.53
C ASN A 194 5.93 -25.95 3.98
N LEU A 195 6.87 -25.62 4.87
CA LEU A 195 7.76 -26.62 5.47
C LEU A 195 7.06 -27.40 6.59
N PHE A 196 6.16 -26.73 7.32
CA PHE A 196 5.45 -27.30 8.46
C PHE A 196 3.94 -27.31 8.20
N PRO A 197 3.41 -28.32 7.48
CA PRO A 197 1.97 -28.45 7.29
C PRO A 197 1.26 -28.65 8.64
N GLU A 198 0.04 -28.14 8.74
CA GLU A 198 -0.83 -28.48 9.85
C GLU A 198 -1.20 -29.97 9.76
N ALA A 199 -1.28 -30.68 10.88
CA ALA A 199 -1.61 -32.11 10.91
C ALA A 199 -2.94 -32.46 10.21
N LYS A 200 -3.83 -31.47 10.07
CA LYS A 200 -5.13 -31.60 9.39
C LYS A 200 -5.05 -31.53 7.87
N LYS A 201 -3.96 -31.02 7.31
CA LYS A 201 -3.77 -30.80 5.86
C LYS A 201 -2.34 -31.19 5.47
N PRO A 202 -2.04 -32.50 5.36
CA PRO A 202 -0.75 -32.95 4.87
C PRO A 202 -0.53 -32.54 3.41
N HIS A 203 0.73 -32.38 3.01
CA HIS A 203 1.09 -32.12 1.62
C HIS A 203 0.88 -33.37 0.75
N SER A 204 0.44 -33.15 -0.49
CA SER A 204 0.41 -34.22 -1.51
C SER A 204 1.83 -34.71 -1.81
N ASN A 205 1.97 -35.95 -2.27
CA ASN A 205 3.25 -36.52 -2.72
C ASN A 205 3.92 -35.66 -3.81
N GLU A 206 3.13 -35.02 -4.67
CA GLU A 206 3.64 -34.10 -5.70
C GLU A 206 4.24 -32.81 -5.10
N ASP A 207 3.60 -32.27 -4.07
CA ASP A 207 4.10 -31.06 -3.38
C ASP A 207 5.39 -31.38 -2.62
N LEU A 208 5.50 -32.57 -2.02
CA LEU A 208 6.74 -33.05 -1.39
C LEU A 208 7.87 -33.20 -2.41
N ALA A 209 7.59 -33.80 -3.57
CA ALA A 209 8.57 -33.91 -4.65
C ALA A 209 9.05 -32.52 -5.10
N ARG A 210 8.13 -31.58 -5.36
CA ARG A 210 8.48 -30.17 -5.66
C ARG A 210 9.26 -29.50 -4.55
N GLN A 211 8.93 -29.76 -3.29
CA GLN A 211 9.63 -29.17 -2.18
C GLN A 211 11.10 -29.62 -2.19
N THR A 212 11.38 -30.90 -2.43
CA THR A 212 12.76 -31.39 -2.53
C THR A 212 13.53 -30.79 -3.70
N THR A 213 12.89 -30.59 -4.87
CA THR A 213 13.55 -29.96 -6.03
C THR A 213 13.86 -28.50 -5.76
N LEU A 214 12.93 -27.77 -5.14
CA LEU A 214 13.12 -26.37 -4.76
C LEU A 214 14.14 -26.19 -3.64
N LYS A 215 14.22 -27.10 -2.65
CA LYS A 215 15.31 -27.12 -1.65
C LYS A 215 16.67 -27.27 -2.31
N LYS A 216 16.81 -28.20 -3.27
CA LYS A 216 18.04 -28.36 -4.06
C LYS A 216 18.37 -27.11 -4.88
N ALA A 217 17.36 -26.46 -5.47
CA ALA A 217 17.54 -25.20 -6.20
C ALA A 217 18.01 -24.06 -5.28
N ALA A 218 17.46 -23.96 -4.06
CA ALA A 218 17.87 -22.98 -3.06
C ALA A 218 19.33 -23.18 -2.61
N LEU A 219 19.77 -24.43 -2.41
CA LEU A 219 21.17 -24.75 -2.13
C LEU A 219 22.09 -24.34 -3.27
N LYS A 220 21.66 -24.56 -4.52
CA LYS A 220 22.41 -24.13 -5.70
C LYS A 220 22.48 -22.60 -5.81
N ALA A 221 21.39 -21.89 -5.50
CA ALA A 221 21.34 -20.43 -5.48
C ALA A 221 22.28 -19.87 -4.40
N PHE A 222 22.25 -20.42 -3.19
CA PHE A 222 23.15 -20.00 -2.13
C PHE A 222 24.62 -20.20 -2.48
N LYS A 223 24.99 -21.36 -3.07
CA LYS A 223 26.36 -21.61 -3.52
C LYS A 223 26.82 -20.67 -4.63
N LYS A 224 25.88 -20.11 -5.40
CA LYS A 224 26.16 -19.16 -6.49
C LYS A 224 26.38 -17.74 -5.96
N ASP A 225 25.69 -17.37 -4.89
CA ASP A 225 25.85 -16.05 -4.28
C ASP A 225 27.20 -15.96 -3.58
N ALA A 226 28.03 -14.98 -3.95
CA ALA A 226 29.35 -14.78 -3.37
C ALA A 226 29.29 -14.18 -1.95
N ASP A 227 28.25 -13.38 -1.66
CA ASP A 227 28.07 -12.69 -0.39
C ASP A 227 26.88 -13.27 0.40
N HIS A 228 27.17 -13.98 1.48
CA HIS A 228 26.14 -14.60 2.34
C HIS A 228 25.60 -13.66 3.42
N THR A 229 26.08 -12.42 3.50
CA THR A 229 25.75 -11.45 4.56
C THR A 229 24.26 -11.14 4.64
N ALA A 230 23.57 -11.03 3.50
CA ALA A 230 22.13 -10.81 3.44
C ALA A 230 21.32 -12.02 3.97
N PHE A 231 21.81 -13.23 3.72
CA PHE A 231 21.21 -14.46 4.23
C PHE A 231 21.42 -14.59 5.75
N ASP A 232 22.63 -14.31 6.25
CA ASP A 232 22.93 -14.35 7.68
C ASP A 232 22.10 -13.32 8.46
N GLN A 233 21.94 -12.11 7.91
CA GLN A 233 21.04 -11.09 8.48
C GLN A 233 19.59 -11.60 8.51
N TYR A 234 19.13 -12.28 7.45
CA TYR A 234 17.80 -12.85 7.39
C TYR A 234 17.58 -13.98 8.42
N CYS A 235 18.62 -14.76 8.74
CA CYS A 235 18.57 -15.87 9.68
C CYS A 235 18.47 -15.44 11.15
N PHE A 236 19.20 -14.38 11.54
CA PHE A 236 19.40 -14.04 12.95
C PHE A 236 18.80 -12.72 13.40
N ASN A 237 18.44 -11.82 12.47
CA ASN A 237 17.85 -10.53 12.81
C ASN A 237 16.34 -10.53 12.52
N ASP A 238 15.54 -10.65 13.58
CA ASP A 238 14.24 -9.99 13.67
C ASP A 238 14.50 -8.48 13.64
N ASP A 239 13.63 -7.68 13.03
CA ASP A 239 13.75 -6.23 12.90
C ASP A 239 13.93 -5.47 14.25
N ASP A 240 15.16 -5.41 14.77
CA ASP A 240 15.66 -4.44 15.75
C ASP A 240 17.06 -3.94 15.34
N ALA A 241 17.33 -3.82 14.03
CA ALA A 241 18.41 -2.97 13.56
C ALA A 241 17.90 -1.53 13.47
N PRO A 242 18.56 -0.53 14.09
CA PRO A 242 18.29 0.85 13.76
C PRO A 242 18.58 1.01 12.26
N VAL A 243 17.68 1.69 11.55
CA VAL A 243 17.91 2.07 10.16
C VAL A 243 19.25 2.80 10.13
N ASP A 244 20.26 2.17 9.54
CA ASP A 244 21.59 2.72 9.43
C ASP A 244 21.51 4.02 8.60
N ASP A 245 21.64 5.16 9.29
CA ASP A 245 21.62 6.51 8.75
C ASP A 245 22.88 6.83 7.91
N THR A 246 23.77 5.87 7.66
CA THR A 246 25.04 6.10 6.94
C THR A 246 24.95 6.04 5.41
N LYS A 247 23.79 5.70 4.81
CA LYS A 247 23.54 5.90 3.36
C LYS A 247 22.39 6.86 3.08
N LYS A 248 22.47 8.04 3.68
CA LYS A 248 21.79 9.22 3.15
C LYS A 248 22.60 9.76 1.97
N VAL A 249 22.34 9.25 0.76
CA VAL A 249 22.63 10.03 -0.45
C VAL A 249 21.92 11.37 -0.28
N GLU A 250 22.70 12.45 -0.27
CA GLU A 250 22.28 13.81 0.03
C GLU A 250 21.18 14.29 -0.93
N LYS A 251 19.92 13.97 -0.63
CA LYS A 251 18.80 14.75 -1.14
C LYS A 251 18.76 16.04 -0.34
N LYS A 252 19.38 17.09 -0.90
CA LYS A 252 19.31 18.49 -0.43
C LYS A 252 17.91 18.78 0.10
N ARG A 253 17.79 18.92 1.43
CA ARG A 253 16.58 19.45 2.05
C ARG A 253 16.51 20.94 1.66
N LYS A 254 15.46 21.36 0.96
CA LYS A 254 15.20 22.78 0.71
C LYS A 254 15.03 23.49 2.06
N VAL A 255 15.96 24.38 2.38
CA VAL A 255 15.88 25.31 3.50
C VAL A 255 14.89 26.41 3.11
N GLY A 256 13.87 26.62 3.94
CA GLY A 256 13.01 27.82 3.86
C GLY A 256 13.74 29.03 4.45
N LYS A 257 13.33 30.24 4.04
CA LYS A 257 14.05 31.52 4.17
C LYS A 257 14.31 32.06 5.59
N ASP A 258 14.21 31.25 6.65
CA ASP A 258 14.33 31.73 8.05
C ASP A 258 15.17 30.84 8.98
N GLY A 259 16.01 29.95 8.46
CA GLY A 259 17.19 29.43 9.20
C GLY A 259 16.97 28.69 10.54
N LYS A 260 15.76 28.25 10.90
CA LYS A 260 15.52 27.47 12.15
C LYS A 260 14.94 26.06 11.90
N PRO A 261 15.44 25.01 12.57
CA PRO A 261 14.91 23.65 12.44
C PRO A 261 13.60 23.46 13.24
N LYS A 262 12.53 22.97 12.58
CA LYS A 262 11.27 22.62 13.26
C LYS A 262 11.41 21.33 14.09
N ARG A 263 11.36 21.44 15.42
CA ARG A 263 11.23 20.31 16.37
C ARG A 263 9.80 19.75 16.30
N LYS A 264 9.64 18.48 15.90
CA LYS A 264 8.34 17.78 15.94
C LYS A 264 8.12 17.18 17.33
N GLU A 265 7.15 17.70 18.05
CA GLU A 265 6.66 17.14 19.31
C GLU A 265 5.78 15.91 19.03
N LYS A 266 6.02 14.80 19.74
CA LYS A 266 5.26 13.53 19.62
C LYS A 266 3.87 13.69 20.24
N ARG A 267 2.83 13.90 19.44
CA ARG A 267 1.43 13.71 19.90
C ARG A 267 1.08 12.21 19.89
N ARG A 268 0.56 11.73 21.04
CA ARG A 268 0.00 10.38 21.25
C ARG A 268 -1.17 10.14 20.29
N LYS A 269 -1.20 8.96 19.66
CA LYS A 269 -2.28 8.51 18.75
C LYS A 269 -3.49 8.10 19.60
N SER A 270 -4.57 8.90 19.55
CA SER A 270 -5.90 8.43 19.94
C SER A 270 -6.50 7.64 18.79
N ASN A 271 -7.11 6.51 19.14
CA ASN A 271 -7.78 5.56 18.26
C ASN A 271 -8.94 6.26 17.54
N THR A 272 -8.98 6.23 16.20
CA THR A 272 -10.17 6.63 15.44
C THR A 272 -10.30 5.67 14.26
N GLU A 273 -11.50 5.13 14.14
CA GLU A 273 -11.89 4.03 13.26
C GLU A 273 -11.59 4.32 11.79
N ARG A 274 -11.17 3.27 11.08
CA ARG A 274 -10.96 3.29 9.64
C ARG A 274 -12.32 3.33 8.94
N VAL A 275 -12.73 4.51 8.49
CA VAL A 275 -13.76 4.61 7.44
C VAL A 275 -13.09 4.27 6.11
N ASN A 276 -13.46 3.13 5.53
CA ASN A 276 -13.06 2.73 4.20
C ASN A 276 -13.68 3.71 3.19
N VAL A 277 -12.83 4.40 2.43
CA VAL A 277 -13.25 5.11 1.22
C VAL A 277 -13.25 4.07 0.10
N VAL A 278 -14.44 3.58 -0.25
CA VAL A 278 -14.69 2.88 -1.51
C VAL A 278 -14.48 3.87 -2.65
N ALA A 279 -13.57 3.53 -3.55
CA ALA A 279 -13.43 4.19 -4.84
C ALA A 279 -14.31 3.45 -5.84
N ASP A 280 -15.19 4.20 -6.50
CA ASP A 280 -16.15 3.75 -7.50
C ASP A 280 -15.50 2.90 -8.60
N MET A 281 -15.99 1.67 -8.76
CA MET A 281 -15.82 0.86 -9.98
C MET A 281 -17.02 1.12 -10.89
N ASP A 282 -16.83 1.96 -11.90
CA ASP A 282 -17.73 2.03 -13.05
C ASP A 282 -17.31 0.94 -14.05
N ASP A 283 -18.10 -0.13 -14.15
CA ASP A 283 -18.25 -0.88 -15.40
C ASP A 283 -19.72 -1.31 -15.52
N ALA A 284 -20.43 -0.59 -16.39
CA ALA A 284 -21.78 -0.90 -16.81
C ALA A 284 -21.73 -1.93 -17.94
N VAL A 285 -22.37 -3.08 -17.74
CA VAL A 285 -22.84 -3.95 -18.82
C VAL A 285 -24.35 -4.06 -18.67
N ALA A 286 -25.06 -3.40 -19.59
CA ALA A 286 -26.49 -3.58 -19.80
C ALA A 286 -26.72 -4.73 -20.79
N GLY A 287 -27.71 -5.59 -20.52
CA GLY A 287 -28.17 -6.58 -21.50
C GLY A 287 -29.15 -7.66 -20.99
N ALA A 288 -30.42 -7.26 -20.81
CA ALA A 288 -31.67 -7.97 -21.17
C ALA A 288 -32.14 -9.30 -20.52
N GLY A 289 -33.46 -9.32 -20.17
CA GLY A 289 -34.36 -10.46 -19.85
C GLY A 289 -34.53 -10.71 -18.34
N GLY A 290 -35.66 -10.48 -17.64
CA GLY A 290 -37.05 -10.93 -17.91
C GLY A 290 -37.07 -12.46 -17.90
N GLU A 291 -37.59 -13.21 -16.93
CA GLU A 291 -38.88 -13.22 -16.21
C GLU A 291 -38.66 -14.05 -14.91
N ASP A 292 -39.16 -13.60 -13.75
CA ASP A 292 -40.30 -14.15 -12.98
C ASP A 292 -40.09 -15.52 -12.26
N ASP A 293 -40.61 -15.55 -11.03
CA ASP A 293 -41.01 -16.71 -10.22
C ASP A 293 -39.96 -17.58 -9.50
N PHE A 294 -40.03 -17.54 -8.16
CA PHE A 294 -40.58 -18.63 -7.33
C PHE A 294 -39.77 -18.93 -6.05
N PHE A 295 -40.48 -19.00 -4.93
CA PHE A 295 -40.04 -19.41 -3.59
C PHE A 295 -39.31 -20.78 -3.57
N LEU A 296 -38.12 -20.84 -2.94
CA LEU A 296 -37.83 -21.69 -1.75
C LEU A 296 -36.42 -21.37 -1.20
#